data_AF-A0A1L7CL44-F1
#
_entry.id   AF-A0A1L7CL44-F1
#
_cell.length_a   1.000
_cell.length_b   1.000
_cell.length_c   1.000
_cell.angle_alpha   90.00
_cell.angle_beta   90.00
_cell.angle_gamma   90.00
#
_symmetry.space_group_name_H-M   'P 1'
#
loop_
_entity.id
_entity.type
_entity.pdbx_description
1 polymer ?
#
loop_
_entity_poly.entity_id
_entity_poly.type
_entity_poly.pdbx_seq_one_letter_code
_entity_poly.pdbx_strand_id
1 'polypeptide(L)'
;MSPRKTVLHGIVPPSPQYWAARAGDSPFAPGELLRPGTVLPKPIPAWYHPDVPPERPIPYTYRHLLVDDDLIVVDKPHFLPTTSNGRLVRETLQTRLRVEFGEDDIVPLHRLDRLTSGVVVCSRRPATRAAYQRIFLEGAARKYYRAFVKRPLYVDGSVELRLLKTPGRRQVKVDAAGKRAVTRLRAAGNEVDLWPETGRTHQLRVTLAHLGSPIVGDDTYPVDTGLDLYDFRQPLLLQHAAISFTDPLTGAPREFVSKWPLQSTLK
;
A
#
# COMPACT_ATOMS: atom_id res chain seq x y z
N MET A 1 12.35 3.24 8.46
CA MET A 1 11.65 2.00 8.88
C MET A 1 11.10 2.24 10.28
N SER A 2 9.92 1.69 10.63
CA SER A 2 9.42 1.83 12.01
C SER A 2 10.41 1.25 13.02
N PRO A 3 10.55 1.86 14.21
CA PRO A 3 11.39 1.32 15.27
C PRO A 3 11.00 -0.13 15.59
N ARG A 4 11.99 -1.00 15.78
CA ARG A 4 11.77 -2.38 16.25
C ARG A 4 12.01 -2.46 17.76
N LYS A 5 11.14 -3.16 18.47
CA LYS A 5 11.37 -3.49 19.88
C LYS A 5 12.42 -4.59 19.98
N THR A 6 13.29 -4.48 20.96
CA THR A 6 14.18 -5.53 21.43
C THR A 6 14.34 -5.45 22.94
N VAL A 7 15.00 -6.42 23.53
CA VAL A 7 15.49 -6.35 24.91
C VAL A 7 17.01 -6.47 24.85
N LEU A 8 17.72 -5.51 25.43
CA LEU A 8 19.17 -5.52 25.53
C LEU A 8 19.60 -6.16 26.85
N HIS A 9 20.69 -6.92 26.82
CA HIS A 9 21.21 -7.65 27.98
C HIS A 9 22.69 -7.37 28.17
N GLY A 10 23.12 -7.15 29.42
CA GLY A 10 24.52 -7.02 29.80
C GLY A 10 25.18 -5.72 29.38
N ILE A 11 25.32 -5.47 28.07
CA ILE A 11 25.93 -4.26 27.54
C ILE A 11 25.17 -3.79 26.29
N VAL A 12 25.10 -2.48 26.09
CA VAL A 12 24.51 -1.90 24.87
C VAL A 12 25.45 -2.18 23.68
N PRO A 13 24.98 -2.86 22.61
CA PRO A 13 25.80 -3.12 21.44
C PRO A 13 26.24 -1.83 20.73
N PRO A 14 27.34 -1.87 19.96
CA PRO A 14 27.84 -0.69 19.24
C PRO A 14 27.00 -0.29 18.02
N SER A 15 26.20 -1.21 17.49
CA SER A 15 25.30 -0.96 16.37
C SER A 15 24.11 -1.94 16.42
N PRO A 16 22.91 -1.53 15.97
CA PRO A 16 22.51 -0.15 15.63
C PRO A 16 22.45 0.76 16.87
N GLN A 17 21.99 2.00 16.70
CA GLN A 17 21.64 2.86 17.84
C GLN A 17 20.36 2.35 18.52
N TYR A 18 20.32 2.44 19.85
CA TYR A 18 19.19 1.98 20.66
C TYR A 18 18.64 3.11 21.52
N TRP A 19 17.32 3.18 21.67
CA TRP A 19 16.62 4.12 22.54
C TRP A 19 15.81 3.36 23.57
N ALA A 20 15.83 3.78 24.83
CA ALA A 20 15.08 3.13 25.90
C ALA A 20 13.58 3.12 25.59
N ALA A 21 12.93 1.96 25.70
CA ALA A 21 11.49 1.86 25.61
C ALA A 21 10.85 2.16 26.97
N ARG A 22 9.55 2.46 26.98
CA ARG A 22 8.81 2.62 28.23
C ARG A 22 8.73 1.27 28.96
N ALA A 23 9.38 1.19 30.11
CA ALA A 23 9.29 0.08 31.06
C ALA A 23 9.36 0.66 32.49
N GLY A 24 8.41 0.28 33.34
CA GLY A 24 8.17 0.95 34.63
C GLY A 24 9.32 0.85 35.63
N ASP A 25 10.24 -0.09 35.42
CA ASP A 25 11.41 -0.33 36.25
C ASP A 25 12.72 0.02 35.53
N SER A 26 12.69 0.52 34.30
CA SER A 26 13.89 0.91 33.55
C SER A 26 14.61 2.07 34.26
N PRO A 27 15.94 2.00 34.45
CA PRO A 27 16.72 3.12 34.98
C PRO A 27 16.91 4.25 33.95
N PHE A 28 16.53 4.02 32.69
CA PHE A 28 16.61 4.98 31.59
C PHE A 28 15.23 5.57 31.28
N ALA A 29 15.19 6.86 30.95
CA ALA A 29 13.96 7.54 30.57
C ALA A 29 13.44 7.04 29.21
N PRO A 30 12.12 6.88 29.01
CA PRO A 30 11.59 6.46 27.71
C PRO A 30 12.00 7.43 26.59
N GLY A 31 12.63 6.92 25.53
CA GLY A 31 13.16 7.70 24.42
C GLY A 31 14.60 8.18 24.60
N GLU A 32 15.26 7.86 25.71
CA GLU A 32 16.68 8.17 25.93
C GLU A 32 17.59 7.31 25.02
N LEU A 33 18.59 7.92 24.38
CA LEU A 33 19.59 7.19 23.60
C LEU A 33 20.51 6.39 24.53
N LEU A 34 20.50 5.07 24.38
CA LEU A 34 21.38 4.15 25.06
C LEU A 34 22.74 4.13 24.36
N ARG A 35 23.79 4.62 25.05
CA ARG A 35 25.13 4.71 24.46
C ARG A 35 25.76 3.32 24.32
N PRO A 36 26.40 3.02 23.17
CA PRO A 36 27.27 1.85 23.02
C PRO A 36 28.21 1.64 24.20
N GLY A 37 28.33 0.39 24.67
CA GLY A 37 29.23 0.03 25.77
C GLY A 37 28.67 0.32 27.17
N THR A 38 27.49 0.95 27.30
CA THR A 38 26.83 1.10 28.60
C THR A 38 26.48 -0.28 29.17
N VAL A 39 26.97 -0.58 30.37
CA VAL A 39 26.61 -1.80 31.11
C VAL A 39 25.18 -1.66 31.62
N LEU A 40 24.37 -2.66 31.33
CA LEU A 40 22.96 -2.71 31.69
C LEU A 40 22.80 -3.52 32.98
N PRO A 41 22.27 -2.90 34.06
CA PRO A 41 22.13 -3.59 35.35
C PRO A 41 21.10 -4.73 35.31
N LYS A 42 20.25 -4.74 34.28
CA LYS A 42 19.23 -5.76 34.01
C LYS A 42 18.81 -5.69 32.53
N PRO A 43 17.99 -6.63 32.04
CA PRO A 43 17.45 -6.55 30.70
C PRO A 43 16.65 -5.26 30.47
N ILE A 44 17.01 -4.46 29.47
CA ILE A 44 16.36 -3.19 29.16
C ILE A 44 15.59 -3.29 27.84
N PRO A 45 14.25 -3.11 27.86
CA PRO A 45 13.47 -2.95 26.65
C PRO A 45 13.93 -1.70 25.89
N ALA A 46 14.23 -1.86 24.60
CA ALA A 46 14.73 -0.79 23.75
C ALA A 46 14.06 -0.80 22.38
N TRP A 47 14.13 0.34 21.71
CA TRP A 47 13.81 0.55 20.32
C TRP A 47 15.09 0.72 19.53
N TYR A 48 15.15 0.18 18.33
CA TYR A 48 16.21 0.52 17.39
C TYR A 48 15.63 0.71 15.99
N HIS A 49 16.35 1.48 15.18
CA HIS A 49 16.08 1.59 13.76
C HIS A 49 17.00 0.62 13.03
N PRO A 50 16.47 -0.46 12.41
CA PRO A 50 17.29 -1.36 11.63
C PRO A 50 17.92 -0.61 10.45
N ASP A 51 19.19 -0.90 10.18
CA ASP A 51 19.85 -0.45 8.96
C ASP A 51 19.09 -0.96 7.75
N VAL A 52 18.83 -0.06 6.81
CA VAL A 52 18.20 -0.39 5.54
C VAL A 52 19.30 -0.47 4.50
N PRO A 53 19.51 -1.62 3.83
CA PRO A 53 20.46 -1.69 2.73
C PRO A 53 20.10 -0.65 1.65
N PRO A 54 21.08 -0.16 0.87
CA PRO A 54 20.79 0.71 -0.25
C PRO A 54 19.79 0.02 -1.20
N GLU A 55 18.74 0.74 -1.58
CA GLU A 55 17.75 0.28 -2.55
C GLU A 55 18.09 0.89 -3.91
N ARG A 56 18.01 0.11 -4.99
CA ARG A 56 18.17 0.67 -6.33
C ARG A 56 16.96 1.57 -6.61
N PRO A 57 17.14 2.77 -7.17
CA PRO A 57 16.03 3.67 -7.43
C PRO A 57 14.98 3.03 -8.35
N ILE A 58 13.70 3.20 -8.01
CA ILE A 58 12.59 2.93 -8.93
C ILE A 58 12.45 4.17 -9.83
N PRO A 59 12.67 4.07 -11.15
CA PRO A 59 12.83 5.24 -12.04
C PRO A 59 11.51 5.91 -12.42
N TYR A 60 10.46 5.75 -11.62
CA TYR A 60 9.13 6.32 -11.86
C TYR A 60 8.73 7.22 -10.71
N THR A 61 8.10 8.35 -11.02
CA THR A 61 7.60 9.31 -10.04
C THR A 61 6.07 9.38 -10.07
N TYR A 62 5.49 9.87 -8.96
CA TYR A 62 4.06 10.18 -8.85
C TYR A 62 3.78 11.63 -9.26
N ARG A 63 2.50 11.94 -9.44
CA ARG A 63 2.03 13.31 -9.67
C ARG A 63 1.14 13.73 -8.51
N HIS A 64 1.22 14.98 -8.09
CA HIS A 64 0.27 15.54 -7.13
C HIS A 64 -1.07 15.82 -7.82
N LEU A 65 -2.17 15.37 -7.22
CA LEU A 65 -3.54 15.70 -7.59
C LEU A 65 -4.14 16.72 -6.63
N LEU A 66 -3.73 16.68 -5.36
CA LEU A 66 -4.07 17.64 -4.31
C LEU A 66 -2.96 17.65 -3.27
N VAL A 67 -2.59 18.83 -2.79
CA VAL A 67 -1.79 19.01 -1.58
C VAL A 67 -2.47 20.11 -0.77
N ASP A 68 -3.02 19.75 0.37
CA ASP A 68 -3.57 20.71 1.33
C ASP A 68 -3.07 20.40 2.75
N ASP A 69 -3.68 21.04 3.75
CA ASP A 69 -3.28 20.88 5.13
C ASP A 69 -3.57 19.47 5.66
N ASP A 70 -4.64 18.81 5.23
CA ASP A 70 -5.10 17.53 5.78
C ASP A 70 -4.74 16.32 4.93
N LEU A 71 -4.73 16.51 3.62
CA LEU A 71 -4.62 15.47 2.61
C LEU A 71 -3.51 15.78 1.61
N ILE A 72 -2.83 14.71 1.22
CA ILE A 72 -2.01 14.67 0.02
C ILE A 72 -2.61 13.58 -0.87
N VAL A 73 -3.05 13.95 -2.07
CA VAL A 73 -3.58 13.01 -3.05
C VAL A 73 -2.63 12.96 -4.24
N VAL A 74 -2.23 11.75 -4.60
CA VAL A 74 -1.25 11.52 -5.66
C VAL A 74 -1.72 10.51 -6.67
N ASP A 75 -1.22 10.65 -7.88
CA ASP A 75 -1.37 9.68 -8.94
C ASP A 75 -0.12 8.80 -9.02
N LYS A 76 -0.19 7.63 -8.38
CA LYS A 76 0.94 6.70 -8.20
C LYS A 76 1.24 5.96 -9.52
N PRO A 77 2.51 5.87 -9.97
CA PRO A 77 2.85 5.09 -11.15
C PRO A 77 2.77 3.58 -10.87
N HIS A 78 2.88 2.78 -11.93
CA HIS A 78 3.19 1.35 -11.82
C HIS A 78 4.53 1.14 -11.10
N PHE A 79 4.73 -0.07 -10.56
CA PHE A 79 5.95 -0.54 -9.90
C PHE A 79 6.36 0.12 -8.58
N LEU A 80 5.83 1.30 -8.24
CA LEU A 80 6.07 1.96 -6.96
C LEU A 80 5.16 1.35 -5.86
N PRO A 81 5.69 0.71 -4.81
CA PRO A 81 4.89 0.28 -3.67
C PRO A 81 4.31 1.48 -2.92
N THR A 82 3.08 1.36 -2.42
CA THR A 82 2.46 2.42 -1.60
C THR A 82 3.16 2.57 -0.25
N THR A 83 3.48 1.45 0.41
CA THR A 83 4.14 1.39 1.72
C THR A 83 5.24 0.33 1.73
N SER A 84 6.08 0.35 2.77
CA SER A 84 7.14 -0.63 2.97
C SER A 84 6.60 -2.06 3.07
N ASN A 85 7.31 -3.03 2.47
CA ASN A 85 6.87 -4.42 2.41
C ASN A 85 7.97 -5.44 2.80
N GLY A 86 9.01 -4.97 3.52
CA GLY A 86 10.15 -5.78 3.95
C GLY A 86 11.24 -5.95 2.88
N ARG A 87 10.89 -5.92 1.60
CA ARG A 87 11.87 -5.91 0.48
C ARG A 87 12.24 -4.49 0.06
N LEU A 88 11.25 -3.60 0.06
CA LEU A 88 11.41 -2.17 -0.20
C LEU A 88 10.90 -1.38 1.00
N VAL A 89 11.67 -0.37 1.40
CA VAL A 89 11.45 0.47 2.56
C VAL A 89 11.60 1.94 2.19
N ARG A 90 12.64 2.29 1.42
CA ARG A 90 12.92 3.66 0.97
C ARG A 90 12.17 4.01 -0.31
N GLU A 91 12.17 3.10 -1.29
CA GLU A 91 11.55 3.29 -2.60
C GLU A 91 10.04 2.97 -2.54
N THR A 92 9.32 3.72 -1.71
CA THR A 92 7.87 3.63 -1.57
C THR A 92 7.24 5.00 -1.62
N LEU A 93 5.98 5.08 -2.04
CA LEU A 93 5.25 6.34 -2.13
C LEU A 93 5.25 7.09 -0.79
N GLN A 94 4.93 6.40 0.29
CA GLN A 94 4.91 6.99 1.63
C GLN A 94 6.28 7.60 2.00
N THR A 95 7.37 6.85 1.86
CA THR A 95 8.69 7.34 2.24
C THR A 95 9.11 8.53 1.36
N ARG A 96 8.82 8.48 0.06
CA ARG A 96 9.11 9.61 -0.85
C ARG A 96 8.35 10.87 -0.48
N LEU A 97 7.06 10.77 -0.17
CA LEU A 97 6.26 11.90 0.31
C LEU A 97 6.80 12.48 1.62
N ARG A 98 7.15 11.64 2.59
CA ARG A 98 7.75 12.10 3.86
C ARG A 98 9.05 12.86 3.65
N VAL A 99 9.90 12.38 2.74
CA VAL A 99 11.16 13.05 2.38
C VAL A 99 10.90 14.35 1.63
N GLU A 100 9.98 14.35 0.65
CA GLU A 100 9.62 15.52 -0.15
C GLU A 100 9.10 16.67 0.73
N PHE A 101 8.21 16.38 1.68
CA PHE A 101 7.60 17.39 2.55
C PHE A 101 8.35 17.60 3.87
N GLY A 102 9.34 16.76 4.20
CA GLY A 102 10.01 16.81 5.51
C GLY A 102 9.10 16.45 6.68
N GLU A 103 8.09 15.60 6.45
CA GLU A 103 7.01 15.30 7.40
C GLU A 103 6.87 13.81 7.63
N ASP A 104 7.24 13.31 8.82
CA ASP A 104 7.15 11.89 9.17
C ASP A 104 5.71 11.39 9.35
N ASP A 105 4.77 12.30 9.58
CA ASP A 105 3.38 11.98 9.86
C ASP A 105 2.56 11.62 8.61
N ILE A 106 3.10 11.75 7.40
CA ILE A 106 2.36 11.38 6.20
C ILE A 106 2.12 9.86 6.18
N VAL A 107 0.83 9.46 6.07
CA VAL A 107 0.41 8.06 5.99
C VAL A 107 -0.62 7.84 4.88
N PRO A 108 -0.48 6.79 4.06
CA PRO A 108 -1.55 6.39 3.14
C PRO A 108 -2.81 5.95 3.89
N LEU A 109 -3.97 6.46 3.49
CA LEU A 109 -5.27 6.06 4.04
C LEU A 109 -5.77 4.73 3.46
N HIS A 110 -5.32 4.41 2.25
CA HIS A 110 -5.48 3.13 1.60
C HIS A 110 -4.21 2.79 0.82
N ARG A 111 -4.14 1.56 0.29
CA ARG A 111 -2.99 1.09 -0.48
C ARG A 111 -3.40 0.53 -1.82
N LEU A 112 -2.56 0.77 -2.81
CA LEU A 112 -2.53 0.04 -4.06
C LEU A 112 -1.37 -0.96 -4.03
N ASP A 113 -1.52 -2.08 -4.74
CA ASP A 113 -0.44 -3.02 -4.97
C ASP A 113 0.69 -2.34 -5.76
N ARG A 114 1.91 -2.87 -5.63
CA ARG A 114 3.10 -2.34 -6.30
C ARG A 114 2.86 -2.11 -7.80
N LEU A 115 2.24 -3.07 -8.47
CA LEU A 115 2.02 -3.06 -9.91
C LEU A 115 0.82 -2.21 -10.35
N THR A 116 -0.12 -1.90 -9.45
CA THR A 116 -1.31 -1.11 -9.76
C THR A 116 -0.98 0.38 -9.76
N SER A 117 -1.33 1.10 -10.82
CA SER A 117 -1.21 2.57 -10.87
C SER A 117 -2.50 3.25 -10.41
N GLY A 118 -2.45 4.56 -10.22
CA GLY A 118 -3.63 5.39 -10.00
C GLY A 118 -3.65 6.08 -8.65
N VAL A 119 -4.85 6.57 -8.28
CA VAL A 119 -5.02 7.52 -7.18
C VAL A 119 -4.68 6.89 -5.82
N VAL A 120 -3.91 7.58 -4.99
CA VAL A 120 -3.68 7.25 -3.58
C VAL A 120 -3.92 8.49 -2.74
N VAL A 121 -4.75 8.34 -1.70
CA VAL A 121 -5.03 9.39 -0.72
C VAL A 121 -4.17 9.14 0.52
N CYS A 122 -3.41 10.13 0.93
CA CYS A 122 -2.60 10.16 2.14
C CYS A 122 -3.14 11.20 3.12
N SER A 123 -3.18 10.86 4.41
CA SER A 123 -3.39 11.82 5.48
C SER A 123 -2.05 12.47 5.81
N ARG A 124 -2.06 13.80 5.87
CA ARG A 124 -0.92 14.64 6.24
C ARG A 124 -0.90 14.91 7.74
N ARG A 125 -2.05 15.28 8.33
CA ARG A 125 -2.16 15.64 9.76
C ARG A 125 -2.62 14.49 10.66
N PRO A 126 -1.92 14.23 11.79
CA PRO A 126 -2.38 13.28 12.81
C PRO A 126 -3.75 13.60 13.39
N ALA A 127 -4.06 14.90 13.58
CA ALA A 127 -5.28 15.36 14.22
C ALA A 127 -6.55 14.97 13.44
N THR A 128 -6.48 14.94 12.10
CA THR A 128 -7.62 14.64 11.22
C THR A 128 -7.60 13.22 10.66
N ARG A 129 -6.47 12.51 10.83
CA ARG A 129 -6.23 11.15 10.32
C ARG A 129 -7.33 10.16 10.67
N ALA A 130 -7.80 10.14 11.91
CA ALA A 130 -8.81 9.18 12.37
C ALA A 130 -10.15 9.36 11.62
N ALA A 131 -10.55 10.61 11.36
CA ALA A 131 -11.77 10.93 10.64
C ALA A 131 -11.69 10.43 9.18
N TYR A 132 -10.57 10.67 8.51
CA TYR A 132 -10.36 10.19 7.14
C TYR A 132 -10.18 8.67 7.04
N GLN A 133 -9.50 8.03 8.00
CA GLN A 133 -9.36 6.56 8.01
C GLN A 133 -10.72 5.86 8.14
N ARG A 134 -11.66 6.45 8.89
CA ARG A 134 -13.01 5.91 9.07
C ARG A 134 -13.75 5.72 7.74
N ILE A 135 -13.57 6.63 6.78
CA ILE A 135 -14.18 6.55 5.44
C ILE A 135 -13.83 5.21 4.74
N PHE A 136 -12.59 4.76 4.88
CA PHE A 136 -12.12 3.51 4.27
C PHE A 136 -12.52 2.28 5.09
N LEU A 137 -12.51 2.39 6.42
CA LEU A 137 -12.94 1.32 7.32
C LEU A 137 -14.42 0.99 7.16
N GLU A 138 -15.26 2.01 6.98
CA GLU A 138 -16.71 1.89 6.83
C GLU A 138 -17.15 1.64 5.37
N GLY A 139 -16.22 1.63 4.42
CA GLY A 139 -16.53 1.42 3.00
C GLY A 139 -17.26 2.60 2.35
N ALA A 140 -17.21 3.79 2.95
CA ALA A 140 -17.81 5.01 2.43
C ALA A 140 -17.07 5.58 1.20
N ALA A 141 -15.79 5.22 1.00
CA ALA A 141 -15.05 5.58 -0.20
C ALA A 141 -15.51 4.76 -1.42
N ARG A 142 -16.00 5.45 -2.45
CA ARG A 142 -16.28 4.85 -3.77
C ARG A 142 -15.01 4.81 -4.58
N LYS A 143 -14.63 3.61 -5.04
CA LYS A 143 -13.43 3.38 -5.83
C LYS A 143 -13.82 2.85 -7.19
N TYR A 144 -13.21 3.41 -8.23
CA TYR A 144 -13.40 3.01 -9.61
C TYR A 144 -12.06 2.63 -10.20
N TYR A 145 -12.02 1.44 -10.81
CA TYR A 145 -10.85 0.89 -11.45
C TYR A 145 -11.14 0.56 -12.90
N ARG A 146 -10.10 0.65 -13.72
CA ARG A 146 -10.09 0.17 -15.09
C ARG A 146 -9.02 -0.91 -15.23
N ALA A 147 -9.33 -1.94 -16.01
CA ALA A 147 -8.38 -2.99 -16.34
C ALA A 147 -8.42 -3.31 -17.83
N PHE A 148 -7.28 -3.73 -18.39
CA PHE A 148 -7.21 -4.31 -19.72
C PHE A 148 -6.88 -5.81 -19.62
N VAL A 149 -7.78 -6.66 -20.10
CA VAL A 149 -7.71 -8.13 -19.94
C VAL A 149 -7.22 -8.84 -21.20
N LYS A 150 -6.60 -10.01 -21.04
CA LYS A 150 -6.03 -10.81 -22.15
C LYS A 150 -7.09 -11.42 -23.06
N ARG A 151 -8.29 -11.67 -22.55
CA ARG A 151 -9.42 -12.25 -23.29
C ARG A 151 -10.63 -11.34 -23.12
N PRO A 152 -11.41 -11.05 -24.18
CA PRO A 152 -12.60 -10.25 -24.08
C PRO A 152 -13.59 -10.79 -23.03
N LEU A 153 -14.21 -9.90 -22.28
CA LEU A 153 -15.23 -10.20 -21.28
C LEU A 153 -16.51 -9.43 -21.62
N TYR A 154 -17.66 -10.07 -21.46
CA TYR A 154 -18.98 -9.49 -21.66
C TYR A 154 -19.81 -9.69 -20.40
N VAL A 155 -19.99 -8.63 -19.62
CA VAL A 155 -20.64 -8.68 -18.31
C VAL A 155 -21.13 -7.30 -17.91
N ASP A 156 -22.30 -7.23 -17.27
CA ASP A 156 -22.73 -6.08 -16.48
C ASP A 156 -23.41 -6.65 -15.23
N GLY A 157 -22.72 -6.60 -14.09
CA GLY A 157 -23.22 -7.18 -12.86
C GLY A 157 -22.18 -7.28 -11.75
N SER A 158 -22.54 -7.99 -10.68
CA SER A 158 -21.67 -8.21 -9.53
C SER A 158 -21.18 -9.65 -9.48
N VAL A 159 -19.89 -9.81 -9.20
CA VAL A 159 -19.26 -11.09 -8.94
C VAL A 159 -18.87 -11.15 -7.46
N GLU A 160 -19.37 -12.19 -6.79
CA GLU A 160 -19.04 -12.49 -5.41
C GLU A 160 -18.16 -13.74 -5.35
N LEU A 161 -17.01 -13.61 -4.70
CA LEU A 161 -16.06 -14.70 -4.46
C LEU A 161 -15.68 -14.75 -2.98
N ARG A 162 -15.19 -15.91 -2.54
CA ARG A 162 -14.52 -16.06 -1.24
C ARG A 162 -13.02 -16.19 -1.47
N LEU A 163 -12.24 -15.28 -0.91
CA LEU A 163 -10.82 -15.13 -1.19
C LEU A 163 -9.98 -15.52 0.02
N LEU A 164 -9.10 -16.51 -0.15
CA LEU A 164 -8.19 -17.00 0.87
C LEU A 164 -6.75 -16.54 0.58
N LYS A 165 -6.18 -15.78 1.51
CA LYS A 165 -4.79 -15.34 1.49
C LYS A 165 -3.96 -16.20 2.43
N THR A 166 -3.11 -17.07 1.89
CA THR A 166 -2.14 -17.83 2.67
C THR A 166 -0.90 -16.97 2.98
N PRO A 167 -0.44 -16.90 4.23
CA PRO A 167 0.82 -16.24 4.59
C PRO A 167 2.00 -16.77 3.76
N GLY A 168 2.93 -15.88 3.38
CA GLY A 168 4.11 -16.23 2.58
C GLY A 168 3.87 -16.52 1.10
N ARG A 169 2.62 -16.74 0.66
CA ARG A 169 2.28 -16.91 -0.76
C ARG A 169 1.89 -15.58 -1.40
N ARG A 170 2.29 -15.32 -2.65
CA ARG A 170 1.87 -14.12 -3.39
C ARG A 170 0.42 -14.22 -3.84
N GLN A 171 0.05 -15.36 -4.41
CA GLN A 171 -1.31 -15.65 -4.85
C GLN A 171 -2.33 -15.63 -3.70
N VAL A 172 -3.55 -15.31 -4.09
CA VAL A 172 -4.80 -15.40 -3.32
C VAL A 172 -5.69 -16.35 -4.10
N LYS A 173 -6.31 -17.32 -3.43
CA LYS A 173 -7.12 -18.35 -4.08
C LYS A 173 -8.60 -18.09 -3.86
N VAL A 174 -9.43 -18.50 -4.82
CA VAL A 174 -10.87 -18.63 -4.63
C VAL A 174 -11.10 -19.92 -3.85
N ASP A 175 -11.66 -19.80 -2.66
CA ASP A 175 -11.77 -20.89 -1.71
C ASP A 175 -12.93 -20.62 -0.73
N ALA A 176 -13.73 -21.65 -0.41
CA ALA A 176 -14.88 -21.53 0.48
C ALA A 176 -14.52 -21.03 1.89
N ALA A 177 -13.32 -21.36 2.40
CA ALA A 177 -12.81 -20.86 3.67
C ALA A 177 -12.34 -19.39 3.60
N GLY A 178 -12.35 -18.79 2.42
CA GLY A 178 -11.97 -17.41 2.17
C GLY A 178 -12.93 -16.37 2.74
N LYS A 179 -12.46 -15.12 2.74
CA LYS A 179 -13.27 -13.95 3.11
C LYS A 179 -14.09 -13.50 1.91
N ARG A 180 -15.34 -13.12 2.16
CA ARG A 180 -16.23 -12.55 1.13
C ARG A 180 -15.59 -11.34 0.45
N ALA A 181 -15.67 -11.34 -0.87
CA ALA A 181 -15.21 -10.29 -1.75
C ALA A 181 -16.26 -10.05 -2.85
N VAL A 182 -16.68 -8.80 -3.02
CA VAL A 182 -17.69 -8.41 -4.01
C VAL A 182 -17.14 -7.31 -4.89
N THR A 183 -17.30 -7.50 -6.20
CA THR A 183 -16.88 -6.55 -7.22
C THR A 183 -18.01 -6.41 -8.23
N ARG A 184 -18.55 -5.20 -8.38
CA ARG A 184 -19.35 -4.87 -9.56
C ARG A 184 -18.42 -4.64 -10.73
N LEU A 185 -18.75 -5.17 -11.90
CA LEU A 185 -17.98 -4.96 -13.11
C LEU A 185 -18.86 -4.79 -14.35
N ARG A 186 -18.33 -4.04 -15.31
CA ARG A 186 -18.90 -3.86 -16.64
C ARG A 186 -17.81 -4.04 -17.68
N ALA A 187 -18.07 -4.86 -18.69
CA ALA A 187 -17.18 -5.04 -19.83
C ALA A 187 -17.96 -5.43 -21.08
N ALA A 188 -17.48 -4.95 -22.22
CA ALA A 188 -17.87 -5.36 -23.56
C ALA A 188 -16.62 -5.37 -24.45
N GLY A 189 -15.69 -6.30 -24.17
CA GLY A 189 -14.38 -6.35 -24.82
C GLY A 189 -13.24 -6.55 -23.84
N ASN A 190 -12.07 -5.99 -24.15
CA ASN A 190 -10.87 -6.14 -23.32
C ASN A 190 -10.74 -5.10 -22.22
N GLU A 191 -11.46 -3.99 -22.28
CA GLU A 191 -11.52 -3.02 -21.19
C GLU A 191 -12.63 -3.39 -20.20
N VAL A 192 -12.29 -3.37 -18.92
CA VAL A 192 -13.20 -3.71 -17.82
C VAL A 192 -13.23 -2.58 -16.81
N ASP A 193 -14.42 -2.08 -16.55
CA ASP A 193 -14.74 -1.19 -15.45
C ASP A 193 -15.04 -2.02 -14.19
N LEU A 194 -14.48 -1.61 -13.05
CA LEU A 194 -14.50 -2.37 -11.81
C LEU A 194 -14.80 -1.43 -10.63
N TRP A 195 -15.79 -1.79 -9.81
CA TRP A 195 -16.14 -1.11 -8.56
C TRP A 195 -16.09 -2.14 -7.40
N PRO A 196 -14.95 -2.25 -6.71
CA PRO A 196 -14.83 -3.16 -5.57
C PRO A 196 -15.59 -2.63 -4.35
N GLU A 197 -16.61 -3.36 -3.92
CA GLU A 197 -17.37 -3.08 -2.69
C GLU A 197 -16.59 -3.50 -1.44
N THR A 198 -15.68 -4.46 -1.58
CA THR A 198 -14.75 -4.91 -0.54
C THR A 198 -13.30 -4.60 -0.90
N GLY A 199 -12.38 -4.61 0.09
CA GLY A 199 -10.95 -4.36 -0.13
C GLY A 199 -10.06 -5.55 0.21
N ARG A 200 -10.20 -6.68 -0.49
CA ARG A 200 -9.34 -7.86 -0.27
C ARG A 200 -8.05 -7.78 -1.11
N THR A 201 -6.97 -8.36 -0.60
CA THR A 201 -5.69 -8.47 -1.32
C THR A 201 -5.90 -9.09 -2.70
N HIS A 202 -5.37 -8.45 -3.74
CA HIS A 202 -5.48 -8.91 -5.13
C HIS A 202 -6.92 -9.15 -5.64
N GLN A 203 -7.96 -8.62 -4.97
CA GLN A 203 -9.36 -8.93 -5.27
C GLN A 203 -9.71 -8.84 -6.76
N LEU A 204 -9.39 -7.71 -7.40
CA LEU A 204 -9.70 -7.47 -8.81
C LEU A 204 -8.94 -8.43 -9.75
N ARG A 205 -7.66 -8.67 -9.45
CA ARG A 205 -6.78 -9.57 -10.21
C ARG A 205 -7.29 -11.01 -10.19
N VAL A 206 -7.62 -11.52 -9.00
CA VAL A 206 -8.19 -12.87 -8.82
C VAL A 206 -9.55 -12.97 -9.50
N THR A 207 -10.42 -11.95 -9.33
CA THR A 207 -11.77 -11.95 -9.90
C THR A 207 -11.71 -12.09 -11.42
N LEU A 208 -10.92 -11.24 -12.09
CA LEU A 208 -10.78 -11.28 -13.53
C LEU A 208 -10.12 -12.57 -14.05
N ALA A 209 -9.12 -13.09 -13.34
CA ALA A 209 -8.54 -14.39 -13.66
C ALA A 209 -9.54 -15.55 -13.48
N HIS A 210 -10.38 -15.50 -12.44
CA HIS A 210 -11.42 -16.50 -12.17
C HIS A 210 -12.51 -16.51 -13.25
N LEU A 211 -12.83 -15.34 -13.82
CA LEU A 211 -13.70 -15.21 -14.99
C LEU A 211 -13.02 -15.62 -16.32
N GLY A 212 -11.82 -16.22 -16.26
CA GLY A 212 -11.08 -16.66 -17.45
C GLY A 212 -10.42 -15.53 -18.24
N SER A 213 -10.45 -14.29 -17.74
CA SER A 213 -9.99 -13.08 -18.42
C SER A 213 -8.93 -12.34 -17.58
N PRO A 214 -7.75 -12.94 -17.33
CA PRO A 214 -6.71 -12.32 -16.50
C PRO A 214 -6.21 -11.00 -17.11
N ILE A 215 -5.75 -10.09 -16.25
CA ILE A 215 -5.25 -8.77 -16.63
C ILE A 215 -3.94 -8.91 -17.44
N VAL A 216 -3.75 -8.06 -18.44
CA VAL A 216 -2.48 -7.95 -19.17
C VAL A 216 -1.38 -7.45 -18.24
N GLY A 217 -0.19 -8.06 -18.33
CA GLY A 217 0.93 -7.77 -17.43
C GLY A 217 0.78 -8.34 -16.01
N ASP A 218 -0.24 -9.16 -15.74
CA ASP A 218 -0.34 -9.86 -14.46
C ASP A 218 0.68 -11.00 -14.37
N ASP A 219 1.54 -10.91 -13.37
CA ASP A 219 2.63 -11.83 -13.08
C ASP A 219 2.30 -12.88 -12.00
N THR A 220 1.09 -12.79 -11.44
CA THR A 220 0.64 -13.62 -10.33
C THR A 220 -0.57 -14.46 -10.72
N TYR A 221 -1.37 -14.02 -11.69
CA TYR A 221 -2.58 -14.72 -12.14
C TYR A 221 -2.62 -14.93 -13.66
N PRO A 222 -3.04 -16.12 -14.12
CA PRO A 222 -3.45 -17.27 -13.32
C PRO A 222 -2.27 -18.06 -12.73
N VAL A 223 -1.07 -17.87 -13.26
CA VAL A 223 0.17 -18.53 -12.82
C VAL A 223 1.09 -17.48 -12.20
N ASP A 224 1.71 -17.82 -11.07
CA ASP A 224 2.72 -16.98 -10.44
C ASP A 224 4.06 -17.19 -11.13
N THR A 225 4.50 -16.19 -11.88
CA THR A 225 5.77 -16.20 -12.61
C THR A 225 6.91 -15.56 -11.82
N GLY A 226 6.65 -15.06 -10.61
CA GLY A 226 7.71 -14.54 -9.74
C GLY A 226 8.45 -13.32 -10.28
N LEU A 227 7.75 -12.30 -10.81
CA LEU A 227 8.37 -11.10 -11.39
C LEU A 227 9.46 -10.53 -10.48
N ASP A 228 10.64 -10.31 -11.06
CA ASP A 228 11.71 -9.64 -10.36
C ASP A 228 11.30 -8.23 -9.92
N LEU A 229 11.82 -7.79 -8.78
CA LEU A 229 11.44 -6.51 -8.20
C LEU A 229 11.79 -5.33 -9.13
N TYR A 230 12.89 -5.43 -9.87
CA TYR A 230 13.40 -4.41 -10.77
C TYR A 230 13.14 -4.71 -12.26
N ASP A 231 12.28 -5.69 -12.56
CA ASP A 231 11.73 -5.85 -13.90
C ASP A 231 10.54 -4.90 -14.09
N PHE A 232 10.74 -3.91 -14.95
CA PHE A 232 9.76 -2.88 -15.28
C PHE A 232 9.20 -3.01 -16.70
N ARG A 233 9.49 -4.11 -17.42
CA ARG A 233 9.18 -4.19 -18.86
C ARG A 233 7.69 -4.27 -19.16
N GLN A 234 6.90 -4.88 -18.27
CA GLN A 234 5.48 -5.12 -18.49
C GLN A 234 4.66 -4.59 -17.30
N PRO A 235 3.95 -3.45 -17.46
CA PRO A 235 3.06 -2.96 -16.43
C PRO A 235 1.81 -3.84 -16.34
N LEU A 236 1.32 -4.04 -15.11
CA LEU A 236 -0.02 -4.57 -14.90
C LEU A 236 -1.02 -3.52 -15.37
N LEU A 237 -1.81 -3.82 -16.40
CA LEU A 237 -2.84 -2.91 -16.94
C LEU A 237 -4.09 -2.89 -16.04
N LEU A 238 -3.88 -2.48 -14.78
CA LEU A 238 -4.88 -2.24 -13.76
C LEU A 238 -4.60 -0.87 -13.13
N GLN A 239 -5.59 0.00 -13.21
CA GLN A 239 -5.50 1.38 -12.74
C GLN A 239 -6.64 1.68 -11.77
N HIS A 240 -6.31 2.28 -10.63
CA HIS A 240 -7.28 2.95 -9.77
C HIS A 240 -7.62 4.31 -10.38
N ALA A 241 -8.63 4.30 -11.26
CA ALA A 241 -8.96 5.40 -12.15
C ALA A 241 -9.57 6.60 -11.40
N ALA A 242 -10.41 6.35 -10.40
CA ALA A 242 -10.97 7.42 -9.58
C ALA A 242 -11.34 6.96 -8.16
N ILE A 243 -11.36 7.91 -7.24
CA ILE A 243 -11.90 7.75 -5.89
C ILE A 243 -12.75 8.96 -5.52
N SER A 244 -13.89 8.71 -4.87
CA SER A 244 -14.73 9.76 -4.32
C SER A 244 -15.24 9.42 -2.92
N PHE A 245 -15.45 10.45 -2.10
CA PHE A 245 -15.95 10.35 -0.74
C PHE A 245 -16.47 11.71 -0.26
N THR A 246 -17.27 11.70 0.80
CA THR A 246 -17.65 12.92 1.52
C THR A 246 -16.53 13.29 2.49
N ASP A 247 -16.04 14.53 2.41
CA ASP A 247 -15.06 15.06 3.34
C ASP A 247 -15.62 15.03 4.78
N PRO A 248 -14.95 14.38 5.73
CA PRO A 248 -15.50 14.16 7.06
C PRO A 248 -15.43 15.41 7.95
N LEU A 249 -14.69 16.44 7.52
CA LEU A 249 -14.51 17.69 8.27
C LEU A 249 -15.49 18.76 7.76
N THR A 250 -15.69 18.82 6.44
CA THR A 250 -16.47 19.88 5.79
C THR A 250 -17.84 19.42 5.28
N GLY A 251 -18.04 18.11 5.11
CA GLY A 251 -19.24 17.56 4.47
C GLY A 251 -19.27 17.72 2.94
N ALA A 252 -18.25 18.34 2.33
CA ALA A 252 -18.19 18.57 0.90
C ALA A 252 -17.85 17.26 0.14
N PRO A 253 -18.39 17.05 -1.08
CA PRO A 253 -17.96 15.94 -1.91
C PRO A 253 -16.52 16.15 -2.41
N ARG A 254 -15.72 15.09 -2.38
CA ARG A 254 -14.36 15.04 -2.93
C ARG A 254 -14.32 13.97 -4.03
N GLU A 255 -13.70 14.29 -5.16
CA GLU A 255 -13.44 13.36 -6.24
C GLU A 255 -12.04 13.60 -6.81
N PHE A 256 -11.31 12.51 -7.04
CA PHE A 256 -9.97 12.53 -7.63
C PHE A 256 -9.88 11.50 -8.73
N VAL A 257 -9.32 11.92 -9.87
CA VAL A 257 -9.22 11.10 -11.09
C VAL A 257 -7.75 11.01 -11.51
N SER A 258 -7.30 9.78 -11.79
CA SER A 258 -5.96 9.50 -12.30
C SER A 258 -5.75 10.16 -13.66
N LYS A 259 -4.53 10.66 -13.88
CA LYS A 259 -4.05 11.26 -15.12
C LYS A 259 -3.12 10.33 -15.91
N TRP A 260 -2.82 9.13 -15.38
CA TRP A 260 -2.15 8.09 -16.15
C TRP A 260 -3.12 7.51 -17.23
N PRO A 261 -2.63 7.16 -18.43
CA PRO A 261 -3.41 6.34 -19.35
C PRO A 261 -3.43 4.88 -18.85
N LEU A 262 -4.55 4.17 -19.05
CA LEU A 262 -4.66 2.74 -18.72
C LEU A 262 -3.61 1.91 -19.47
N GLN A 263 -3.47 2.20 -20.77
CA GLN A 263 -2.43 1.65 -21.63
C GLN A 263 -1.29 2.67 -21.71
N SER A 264 -0.35 2.63 -20.78
CA SER A 264 0.90 3.37 -20.91
C SER A 264 1.96 2.50 -21.59
N THR A 265 2.51 2.92 -22.71
CA THR A 265 3.87 2.51 -23.07
C THR A 265 4.80 3.13 -22.03
N LEU A 266 5.43 2.30 -21.19
CA LEU A 266 6.51 2.77 -20.34
C LEU A 266 7.64 3.20 -21.28
N LYS A 267 7.89 4.51 -21.36
CA LYS A 267 9.08 5.05 -22.01
C LYS A 267 10.26 5.00 -21.04
#